data_AF-A0A537KET7-F1
#
_entry.id   AF-A0A537KET7-F1
#
_cell.length_a   1.000
_cell.length_b   1.000
_cell.length_c   1.000
_cell.angle_alpha   90.00
_cell.angle_beta   90.00
_cell.angle_gamma   90.00
#
_symmetry.space_group_name_H-M   'P 1'
#
loop_
_entity.id
_entity.type
_entity.pdbx_description
1 polymer ?
#
loop_
_entity_poly.entity_id
_entity_poly.type
_entity_poly.pdbx_seq_one_letter_code
_entity_poly.pdbx_strand_id
1 'polypeptide(L)'
;THNKTFSTFHFDTLTERSIYFDLAYDSASNSLWVSSSNGLLKVDTKSRIANLFTEKDGLPTTHISLFTWDNKHRLWIGTNHGLSLYDLQKKTFRNFYINNGLSTEKLDYCLSAQPNGKLYIGADNSIMVMDIDNIEEQNETPSVYITGIAENGLPVESKNKQPIELAYDRNNLSFEFAIPDFINSEDNQLLYKLEGWDHTFIQTKKGSVNYNKLPPGEYVFTVKAIDHNGIKNNVGDNVTVLIRSPFWDTWWFISLIGLIIIAILVFVIRYISQRNLKEKLLKLEKEQAVEKERNRISHDMHDDLGSGLTKIAILSEVVKKQINEPEKAKEQLDKISESSRELVDNLQDIIWVLNPKNDTLENLAAYIREYSLKFFESSDIDLQFNFPDQFSLLKLSEETRRNIFLTIKETLNNIAKHSKCKKVIITMEERTKNILLQIKDDGEGFDIKNKRKFGNGLINMQTRIEQIGGTYKLHSEIGKGTSTIIEISV
;
A
#
# COMPACT_ATOMS: atom_id res chain seq x y z
N THR A 1 103.91 -31.14 28.50
CA THR A 1 103.43 -29.82 28.04
C THR A 1 103.13 -29.89 26.56
N HIS A 2 101.93 -30.36 26.18
CA HIS A 2 101.51 -30.35 24.79
C HIS A 2 101.03 -28.94 24.45
N ASN A 3 101.82 -28.19 23.68
CA ASN A 3 101.33 -27.03 22.94
C ASN A 3 100.16 -27.51 22.07
N LYS A 4 98.93 -27.24 22.51
CA LYS A 4 97.78 -27.43 21.63
C LYS A 4 97.81 -26.30 20.61
N THR A 5 98.36 -26.59 19.43
CA THR A 5 98.41 -25.69 18.27
C THR A 5 97.01 -25.29 17.79
N PHE A 6 95.98 -26.05 18.19
CA PHE A 6 94.59 -25.86 17.76
C PHE A 6 93.64 -25.80 18.96
N SER A 7 92.68 -24.87 18.89
CA SER A 7 91.52 -24.78 19.76
C SER A 7 90.25 -24.94 18.91
N THR A 8 89.30 -25.73 19.40
CA THR A 8 88.00 -25.94 18.74
C THR A 8 86.92 -25.16 19.50
N PHE A 9 86.04 -24.50 18.76
CA PHE A 9 84.92 -23.74 19.31
C PHE A 9 83.61 -24.25 18.70
N HIS A 10 82.59 -24.35 19.54
CA HIS A 10 81.21 -24.63 19.14
C HIS A 10 80.34 -23.43 19.52
N PHE A 11 79.38 -23.07 18.67
CA PHE A 11 78.47 -21.96 18.91
C PHE A 11 77.20 -22.50 19.61
N ASP A 12 76.85 -21.93 20.77
CA ASP A 12 75.81 -22.46 21.66
C ASP A 12 74.36 -22.29 21.14
N THR A 13 74.17 -21.55 20.05
CA THR A 13 72.85 -21.07 19.57
C THR A 13 72.33 -21.77 18.31
N LEU A 14 73.06 -22.73 17.75
CA LEU A 14 72.66 -23.46 16.54
C LEU A 14 72.09 -24.84 16.90
N THR A 15 70.79 -25.01 16.70
CA THR A 15 70.05 -26.25 17.01
C THR A 15 70.26 -27.37 15.98
N GLU A 16 70.83 -27.06 14.81
CA GLU A 16 71.02 -27.99 13.70
C GLU A 16 72.48 -28.07 13.24
N ARG A 17 72.88 -29.23 12.72
CA ARG A 17 74.21 -29.41 12.10
C ARG A 17 74.33 -28.48 10.88
N SER A 18 75.23 -27.51 10.95
CA SER A 18 75.55 -26.61 9.85
C SER A 18 76.97 -26.87 9.35
N ILE A 19 77.17 -26.78 8.04
CA ILE A 19 78.50 -26.75 7.42
C ILE A 19 78.91 -25.28 7.28
N TYR A 20 80.13 -24.93 7.69
CA TYR A 20 80.69 -23.58 7.54
C TYR A 20 81.66 -23.56 6.37
N PHE A 21 81.48 -22.64 5.43
CA PHE A 21 82.21 -22.63 4.16
C PHE A 21 83.32 -21.58 4.13
N ASP A 22 83.03 -20.37 4.59
CA ASP A 22 83.92 -19.21 4.58
C ASP A 22 83.77 -18.42 5.88
N LEU A 23 84.82 -17.69 6.25
CA LEU A 23 84.84 -16.88 7.46
C LEU A 23 85.71 -15.64 7.30
N ALA A 24 85.25 -14.52 7.86
CA ALA A 24 86.03 -13.30 7.92
C ALA A 24 85.81 -12.60 9.26
N TYR A 25 86.88 -12.03 9.79
CA TYR A 25 86.83 -11.25 11.01
C TYR A 25 86.64 -9.77 10.68
N ASP A 26 85.56 -9.19 11.20
CA ASP A 26 85.34 -7.74 11.18
C ASP A 26 85.91 -7.13 12.45
N SER A 27 87.05 -6.45 12.30
CA SER A 27 87.73 -5.77 13.41
C SER A 27 86.95 -4.56 13.93
N ALA A 28 86.14 -3.91 13.08
CA ALA A 28 85.38 -2.73 13.47
C ALA A 28 84.22 -3.09 14.41
N SER A 29 83.51 -4.21 14.14
CA SER A 29 82.45 -4.70 15.03
C SER A 29 82.90 -5.80 15.99
N ASN A 30 84.19 -6.16 16.01
CA ASN A 30 84.75 -7.29 16.76
C ASN A 30 83.90 -8.58 16.59
N SER A 31 83.47 -8.85 15.37
CA SER A 31 82.59 -9.99 15.07
C SER A 31 83.20 -10.89 14.01
N LEU A 32 83.03 -12.19 14.17
CA LEU A 32 83.35 -13.18 13.15
C LEU A 32 82.11 -13.40 12.29
N TRP A 33 82.21 -13.13 11.00
CA TRP A 33 81.20 -13.49 10.02
C TRP A 33 81.52 -14.86 9.46
N VAL A 34 80.50 -15.72 9.36
CA VAL A 34 80.66 -17.11 8.93
C VAL A 34 79.54 -17.45 7.95
N SER A 35 79.90 -17.89 6.74
CA SER A 35 78.95 -18.43 5.79
C SER A 35 78.65 -19.88 6.12
N SER A 36 77.40 -20.30 5.95
CA SER A 36 76.98 -21.65 6.30
C SER A 36 75.91 -22.20 5.38
N SER A 37 75.67 -23.51 5.50
CA SER A 37 74.56 -24.19 4.82
C SER A 37 73.17 -23.67 5.21
N ASN A 38 73.05 -22.95 6.34
CA ASN A 38 71.78 -22.55 6.93
C ASN A 38 71.61 -21.02 7.03
N GLY A 39 72.56 -20.25 6.50
CA GLY A 39 72.51 -18.79 6.43
C GLY A 39 73.86 -18.14 6.69
N LEU A 40 73.83 -16.83 6.86
CA LEU A 40 74.99 -16.04 7.25
C LEU A 40 74.98 -15.81 8.76
N LEU A 41 76.08 -16.13 9.43
CA LEU A 41 76.22 -15.98 10.87
C LEU A 41 77.11 -14.79 11.19
N LYS A 42 76.65 -13.96 12.13
CA LYS A 42 77.50 -12.95 12.79
C LYS A 42 77.70 -13.36 14.24
N VAL A 43 78.93 -13.75 14.58
CA VAL A 43 79.31 -14.20 15.91
C VAL A 43 80.11 -13.13 16.63
N ASP A 44 79.65 -12.71 17.80
CA ASP A 44 80.46 -11.87 18.68
C ASP A 44 81.54 -12.73 19.36
N THR A 45 82.81 -12.39 19.14
CA THR A 45 83.94 -13.24 19.58
C THR A 45 84.15 -13.24 21.10
N LYS A 46 83.58 -12.28 21.84
CA LYS A 46 83.70 -12.18 23.30
C LYS A 46 82.59 -12.95 24.02
N SER A 47 81.35 -12.69 23.63
CA SER A 47 80.13 -13.27 24.21
C SER A 47 79.76 -14.62 23.61
N ARG A 48 80.28 -14.95 22.42
CA ARG A 48 79.99 -16.18 21.65
C ARG A 48 78.53 -16.32 21.21
N ILE A 49 77.78 -15.22 21.24
CA ILE A 49 76.41 -15.18 20.74
C ILE A 49 76.48 -15.06 19.21
N ALA A 50 75.74 -15.91 18.50
CA ALA A 50 75.62 -15.90 17.05
C ALA A 50 74.24 -15.41 16.63
N ASN A 51 74.20 -14.43 15.73
CA ASN A 51 72.98 -14.01 15.04
C ASN A 51 72.96 -14.65 13.65
N LEU A 52 71.89 -15.37 13.34
CA LEU A 52 71.69 -16.03 12.06
C LEU A 52 70.80 -15.15 11.16
N PHE A 53 71.30 -14.83 9.98
CA PHE A 53 70.53 -14.20 8.90
C PHE A 53 70.08 -15.25 7.91
N THR A 54 68.80 -15.19 7.53
CA THR A 54 68.12 -16.13 6.64
C THR A 54 67.29 -15.39 5.59
N GLU A 55 66.53 -16.11 4.77
CA GLU A 55 65.57 -15.54 3.81
C GLU A 55 64.56 -14.60 4.48
N LYS A 56 64.18 -14.88 5.72
CA LYS A 56 63.27 -14.02 6.50
C LYS A 56 63.85 -12.63 6.78
N ASP A 57 65.17 -12.53 6.79
CA ASP A 57 65.91 -11.30 7.06
C ASP A 57 66.25 -10.55 5.77
N GLY A 58 65.98 -11.14 4.60
CA GLY A 58 66.17 -10.53 3.27
C GLY A 58 67.24 -11.19 2.40
N LEU A 59 67.91 -12.26 2.85
CA LEU A 59 68.80 -13.03 1.98
C LEU A 59 68.02 -13.74 0.87
N PRO A 60 68.59 -13.92 -0.33
CA PRO A 60 67.91 -14.60 -1.43
C PRO A 60 67.80 -16.12 -1.21
N THR A 61 68.70 -16.69 -0.42
CA THR A 61 68.71 -18.11 -0.04
C THR A 61 69.45 -18.32 1.27
N THR A 62 69.18 -19.44 1.94
CA THR A 62 69.89 -19.86 3.16
C THR A 62 71.24 -20.51 2.89
N HIS A 63 71.51 -21.03 1.69
CA HIS A 63 72.80 -21.64 1.39
C HIS A 63 73.84 -20.59 0.99
N ILE A 64 74.68 -20.17 1.94
CA ILE A 64 75.70 -19.15 1.69
C ILE A 64 77.06 -19.83 1.66
N SER A 65 77.72 -19.86 0.50
CA SER A 65 79.04 -20.46 0.35
C SER A 65 80.17 -19.47 0.64
N LEU A 66 80.01 -18.20 0.26
CA LEU A 66 81.10 -17.23 0.27
C LEU A 66 80.61 -15.79 0.37
N PHE A 67 81.49 -14.91 0.85
CA PHE A 67 81.26 -13.48 0.87
C PHE A 67 82.58 -12.72 0.85
N THR A 68 82.54 -11.42 0.59
CA THR A 68 83.71 -10.55 0.58
C THR A 68 83.37 -9.15 1.07
N TRP A 69 84.36 -8.49 1.67
CA TRP A 69 84.25 -7.10 2.11
C TRP A 69 84.71 -6.18 1.00
N ASP A 70 83.99 -5.08 0.78
CA ASP A 70 84.51 -3.98 -0.01
C ASP A 70 85.17 -2.89 0.86
N ASN A 71 85.80 -1.92 0.19
CA ASN A 71 86.46 -0.79 0.84
C ASN A 71 85.50 0.16 1.59
N LYS A 72 84.20 0.08 1.32
CA LYS A 72 83.16 0.87 1.98
C LYS A 72 82.57 0.13 3.18
N HIS A 73 83.21 -0.97 3.62
CA HIS A 73 82.73 -1.83 4.71
C HIS A 73 81.32 -2.39 4.45
N ARG A 74 80.97 -2.66 3.18
CA ARG A 74 79.77 -3.40 2.81
C ARG A 74 80.13 -4.86 2.57
N LEU A 75 79.19 -5.75 2.86
CA LEU A 75 79.40 -7.20 2.73
C LEU A 75 78.70 -7.71 1.47
N TRP A 76 79.48 -8.21 0.52
CA TRP A 76 78.99 -8.81 -0.71
C TRP A 76 78.94 -10.32 -0.57
N ILE A 77 77.79 -10.93 -0.87
CA ILE A 77 77.50 -12.32 -0.58
C ILE A 77 77.12 -13.00 -1.89
N GLY A 78 77.89 -14.03 -2.26
CA GLY A 78 77.63 -14.84 -3.44
C GLY A 78 76.70 -15.98 -3.07
N THR A 79 75.61 -16.14 -3.81
CA THR A 79 74.62 -17.17 -3.52
C THR A 79 74.30 -17.99 -4.76
N ASN A 80 73.63 -19.13 -4.58
CA ASN A 80 73.15 -19.92 -5.71
C ASN A 80 71.88 -19.31 -6.36
N HIS A 81 71.40 -18.16 -5.85
CA HIS A 81 70.22 -17.45 -6.35
C HIS A 81 70.46 -15.92 -6.34
N GLY A 82 71.54 -15.49 -6.98
CA GLY A 82 71.92 -14.10 -7.18
C GLY A 82 73.06 -13.63 -6.29
N LEU A 83 73.27 -12.31 -6.30
CA LEU A 83 74.26 -11.61 -5.48
C LEU A 83 73.53 -10.78 -4.43
N SER A 84 73.98 -10.82 -3.18
CA SER A 84 73.39 -10.03 -2.10
C SER A 84 74.40 -9.06 -1.51
N LEU A 85 73.97 -7.82 -1.27
CA LEU A 85 74.74 -6.77 -0.61
C LEU A 85 74.10 -6.51 0.75
N TYR A 86 74.84 -6.74 1.83
CA TYR A 86 74.41 -6.36 3.17
C TYR A 86 75.04 -5.03 3.58
N ASP A 87 74.17 -4.04 3.80
CA ASP A 87 74.55 -2.72 4.30
C ASP A 87 74.53 -2.75 5.84
N LEU A 88 75.70 -2.63 6.47
CA LEU A 88 75.83 -2.70 7.92
C LEU A 88 75.18 -1.50 8.64
N GLN A 89 75.07 -0.34 7.99
CA GLN A 89 74.46 0.85 8.58
C GLN A 89 72.94 0.76 8.53
N LYS A 90 72.38 0.42 7.36
CA LYS A 90 70.93 0.26 7.15
C LYS A 90 70.40 -1.05 7.73
N LYS A 91 71.27 -2.04 7.99
CA LYS A 91 70.92 -3.42 8.41
C LYS A 91 69.91 -4.07 7.46
N THR A 92 70.10 -3.88 6.16
CA THR A 92 69.23 -4.39 5.10
C THR A 92 70.06 -5.13 4.05
N PHE A 93 69.44 -6.14 3.44
CA PHE A 93 69.98 -6.82 2.27
C PHE A 93 69.41 -6.19 1.01
N ARG A 94 70.26 -5.98 0.00
CA ARG A 94 69.88 -5.64 -1.36
C ARG A 94 70.31 -6.77 -2.27
N ASN A 95 69.36 -7.38 -2.95
CA ASN A 95 69.61 -8.53 -3.82
C ASN A 95 69.65 -8.09 -5.28
N PHE A 96 70.56 -8.70 -6.04
CA PHE A 96 70.74 -8.50 -7.46
C PHE A 96 70.52 -9.83 -8.17
N TYR A 97 69.74 -9.79 -9.24
CA TYR A 97 69.34 -10.95 -10.05
C TYR A 97 69.71 -10.73 -11.53
N ILE A 98 69.35 -11.69 -12.40
CA ILE A 98 69.57 -11.59 -13.85
C ILE A 98 69.01 -10.28 -14.43
N ASN A 99 67.84 -9.85 -13.94
CA ASN A 99 67.18 -8.61 -14.38
C ASN A 99 67.97 -7.33 -14.02
N ASN A 100 68.91 -7.41 -13.08
CA ASN A 100 69.83 -6.33 -12.75
C ASN A 100 71.12 -6.36 -13.59
N GLY A 101 71.20 -7.23 -14.60
CA GLY A 101 72.34 -7.36 -15.51
C GLY A 101 73.32 -8.49 -15.15
N LEU A 102 72.98 -9.36 -14.19
CA LEU A 102 73.76 -10.57 -13.94
C LEU A 102 73.58 -11.57 -15.07
N SER A 103 74.63 -12.28 -15.48
CA SER A 103 74.54 -13.26 -16.57
C SER A 103 74.07 -14.66 -16.13
N THR A 104 74.02 -14.92 -14.81
CA THR A 104 73.52 -16.17 -14.22
C THR A 104 73.09 -15.92 -12.77
N GLU A 105 72.20 -16.77 -12.24
CA GLU A 105 71.79 -16.75 -10.83
C GLU A 105 72.85 -17.36 -9.91
N LYS A 106 73.62 -18.33 -10.39
CA LYS A 106 74.52 -19.10 -9.53
C LYS A 106 75.89 -18.40 -9.41
N LEU A 107 76.09 -17.68 -8.32
CA LEU A 107 77.26 -16.84 -8.02
C LEU A 107 77.99 -17.27 -6.73
N ASP A 108 77.88 -18.54 -6.38
CA ASP A 108 78.38 -19.16 -5.15
C ASP A 108 79.77 -19.81 -5.32
N TYR A 109 80.53 -19.42 -6.37
CA TYR A 109 81.84 -19.98 -6.70
C TYR A 109 83.04 -19.16 -6.20
N CYS A 110 83.09 -17.86 -6.52
CA CYS A 110 84.19 -16.97 -6.12
C CYS A 110 83.76 -15.49 -6.21
N LEU A 111 84.09 -14.70 -5.20
CA LEU A 111 83.92 -13.25 -5.19
C LEU A 111 85.21 -12.56 -4.75
N SER A 112 85.52 -11.44 -5.40
CA SER A 112 86.64 -10.59 -4.99
C SER A 112 86.32 -9.13 -5.22
N ALA A 113 86.10 -8.40 -4.13
CA ALA A 113 86.03 -6.95 -4.15
C ALA A 113 87.45 -6.36 -4.20
N GLN A 114 87.67 -5.41 -5.09
CA GLN A 114 88.96 -4.78 -5.32
C GLN A 114 88.96 -3.31 -4.89
N PRO A 115 90.12 -2.75 -4.49
CA PRO A 115 90.17 -1.39 -4.00
C PRO A 115 89.76 -0.29 -4.97
N ASN A 116 89.69 -0.61 -6.27
CA ASN A 116 89.30 0.30 -7.35
C ASN A 116 87.78 0.35 -7.59
N GLY A 117 86.96 -0.13 -6.65
CA GLY A 117 85.51 -0.10 -6.76
C GLY A 117 84.93 -1.17 -7.69
N LYS A 118 85.71 -2.21 -8.03
CA LYS A 118 85.25 -3.33 -8.85
C LYS A 118 85.02 -4.59 -8.02
N LEU A 119 83.90 -5.25 -8.26
CA LEU A 119 83.63 -6.60 -7.76
C LEU A 119 83.77 -7.59 -8.92
N TYR A 120 84.71 -8.53 -8.77
CA TYR A 120 84.89 -9.64 -9.70
C TYR A 120 84.11 -10.84 -9.19
N ILE A 121 83.30 -11.42 -10.06
CA ILE A 121 82.39 -12.52 -9.75
C ILE A 121 82.69 -13.68 -10.68
N GLY A 122 83.09 -14.81 -10.11
CA GLY A 122 83.22 -16.06 -10.84
C GLY A 122 81.85 -16.68 -11.11
N ALA A 123 81.58 -17.01 -12.35
CA ALA A 123 80.34 -17.64 -12.79
C ALA A 123 80.63 -18.82 -13.74
N ASP A 124 79.60 -19.59 -14.06
CA ASP A 124 79.73 -20.71 -14.99
C ASP A 124 80.31 -20.20 -16.33
N ASN A 125 81.48 -20.73 -16.70
CA ASN A 125 82.22 -20.40 -17.92
C ASN A 125 82.52 -18.91 -18.16
N SER A 126 82.44 -18.06 -17.12
CA SER A 126 82.62 -16.60 -17.29
C SER A 126 83.09 -15.91 -16.00
N ILE A 127 83.64 -14.71 -16.17
CA ILE A 127 83.95 -13.79 -15.07
C ILE A 127 83.16 -12.51 -15.32
N MET A 128 82.32 -12.14 -14.36
CA MET A 128 81.60 -10.86 -14.39
C MET A 128 82.38 -9.81 -13.59
N VAL A 129 82.25 -8.55 -14.03
CA VAL A 129 82.84 -7.40 -13.36
C VAL A 129 81.74 -6.37 -13.13
N MET A 130 81.48 -6.05 -11.87
CA MET A 130 80.50 -5.04 -11.47
C MET A 130 81.23 -3.82 -10.89
N ASP A 131 80.82 -2.61 -11.30
CA ASP A 131 81.21 -1.38 -10.63
C ASP A 131 80.33 -1.20 -9.38
N ILE A 132 80.92 -1.36 -8.20
CA ILE A 132 80.20 -1.31 -6.93
C ILE A 132 80.21 0.10 -6.30
N ASP A 133 80.93 1.04 -6.89
CA ASP A 133 80.94 2.43 -6.45
C ASP A 133 79.85 3.26 -7.13
N ASN A 134 79.42 2.89 -8.33
CA ASN A 134 78.37 3.55 -9.09
C ASN A 134 77.05 2.74 -9.14
N ILE A 135 76.61 2.23 -7.99
CA ILE A 135 75.29 1.59 -7.89
C ILE A 135 74.25 2.69 -7.70
N GLU A 136 73.53 3.06 -8.77
CA GLU A 136 72.42 3.99 -8.66
C GLU A 136 71.37 3.45 -7.66
N GLU A 137 70.95 4.31 -6.72
CA GLU A 137 69.75 4.06 -5.92
C GLU A 137 68.54 4.29 -6.82
N GLN A 138 68.02 3.23 -7.45
CA GLN A 138 66.72 3.30 -8.11
C GLN A 138 65.63 3.49 -7.04
N ASN A 139 65.30 4.74 -6.76
CA ASN A 139 64.11 5.13 -5.99
C ASN A 139 62.91 5.32 -6.93
N GLU A 140 62.68 4.39 -7.85
CA GLU A 140 61.44 4.37 -8.61
C GLU A 140 60.42 3.56 -7.81
N THR A 141 59.53 4.26 -7.10
CA THR A 141 58.35 3.58 -6.56
C THR A 141 57.52 3.07 -7.74
N PRO A 142 57.14 1.79 -7.77
CA PRO A 142 56.34 1.26 -8.88
C PRO A 142 55.03 2.03 -8.94
N SER A 143 54.83 2.80 -10.01
CA SER A 143 53.57 3.51 -10.24
C SER A 143 52.51 2.48 -10.63
N VAL A 144 51.38 2.47 -9.92
CA VAL A 144 50.23 1.64 -10.26
C VAL A 144 49.14 2.54 -10.81
N TYR A 145 48.48 2.10 -11.87
CA TYR A 145 47.42 2.86 -12.52
C TYR A 145 46.13 2.04 -12.56
N ILE A 146 45.01 2.71 -12.31
CA ILE A 146 43.69 2.14 -12.58
C ILE A 146 43.48 2.25 -14.09
N THR A 147 43.44 1.10 -14.77
CA THR A 147 43.36 1.01 -16.24
C THR A 147 41.93 0.94 -16.75
N GLY A 148 40.99 0.50 -15.90
CA GLY A 148 39.61 0.32 -16.31
C GLY A 148 38.65 0.21 -15.13
N ILE A 149 37.41 0.65 -15.36
CA ILE A 149 36.30 0.52 -14.41
C ILE A 149 35.13 -0.01 -15.22
N ALA A 150 34.43 -1.02 -14.70
CA ALA A 150 33.24 -1.57 -15.33
C ALA A 150 32.08 -1.65 -14.33
N GLU A 151 30.89 -1.27 -14.79
CA GLU A 151 29.63 -1.42 -14.06
C GLU A 151 28.81 -2.54 -14.69
N ASN A 152 28.35 -3.52 -13.90
CA ASN A 152 27.59 -4.67 -14.41
C ASN A 152 28.22 -5.37 -15.63
N GLY A 153 29.55 -5.35 -15.75
CA GLY A 153 30.32 -5.91 -16.86
C GLY A 153 30.50 -5.00 -18.09
N LEU A 154 29.99 -3.76 -18.06
CA LEU A 154 30.16 -2.76 -19.11
C LEU A 154 31.19 -1.69 -18.70
N PRO A 155 32.15 -1.34 -19.56
CA PRO A 155 33.17 -0.35 -19.22
C PRO A 155 32.57 1.05 -19.04
N VAL A 156 33.08 1.78 -18.06
CA VAL A 156 32.71 3.16 -17.74
C VAL A 156 33.89 4.08 -18.04
N GLU A 157 33.69 5.06 -18.92
CA GLU A 157 34.69 6.09 -19.18
C GLU A 157 34.80 7.05 -17.99
N SER A 158 35.91 7.00 -17.27
CA SER A 158 36.27 8.04 -16.29
C SER A 158 36.89 9.23 -17.03
N LYS A 159 36.17 10.34 -17.13
CA LYS A 159 36.73 11.59 -17.65
C LYS A 159 37.58 12.27 -16.56
N ASN A 160 38.90 12.33 -16.76
CA ASN A 160 39.83 13.16 -15.98
C ASN A 160 39.67 13.08 -14.45
N LYS A 161 39.65 11.87 -13.87
CA LYS A 161 39.51 11.63 -12.42
C LYS A 161 38.27 12.29 -11.77
N GLN A 162 37.24 12.62 -12.55
CA GLN A 162 35.98 13.08 -11.97
C GLN A 162 35.26 11.91 -11.27
N PRO A 163 34.50 12.19 -10.19
CA PRO A 163 33.68 11.18 -9.55
C PRO A 163 32.73 10.55 -10.56
N ILE A 164 32.68 9.22 -10.57
CA ILE A 164 31.76 8.47 -11.42
C ILE A 164 30.44 8.38 -10.70
N GLU A 165 29.40 9.01 -11.23
CA GLU A 165 28.06 8.96 -10.67
C GLU A 165 27.23 7.84 -11.29
N LEU A 166 26.75 6.93 -10.45
CA LEU A 166 25.99 5.75 -10.84
C LEU A 166 24.59 5.77 -10.25
N ALA A 167 23.64 5.21 -10.99
CA ALA A 167 22.30 4.95 -10.49
C ALA A 167 22.31 3.82 -9.46
N TYR A 168 21.29 3.77 -8.60
CA TYR A 168 21.19 2.82 -7.48
C TYR A 168 21.23 1.34 -7.91
N ASP A 169 20.88 1.03 -9.16
CA ASP A 169 20.83 -0.30 -9.77
C ASP A 169 22.14 -0.72 -10.45
N ARG A 170 23.09 0.20 -10.59
CA ARG A 170 24.41 -0.03 -11.18
C ARG A 170 25.46 -0.21 -10.10
N ASN A 171 25.27 -1.23 -9.27
CA ASN A 171 26.02 -1.41 -8.03
C ASN A 171 26.96 -2.63 -8.00
N ASN A 172 27.22 -3.25 -9.15
CA ASN A 172 28.32 -4.22 -9.29
C ASN A 172 29.45 -3.54 -10.05
N LEU A 173 30.58 -3.34 -9.36
CA LEU A 173 31.74 -2.62 -9.88
C LEU A 173 32.92 -3.56 -10.01
N SER A 174 33.63 -3.44 -11.13
CA SER A 174 34.91 -4.11 -11.35
C SER A 174 35.96 -3.05 -11.61
N PHE A 175 37.10 -3.17 -10.94
CA PHE A 175 38.24 -2.27 -11.12
C PHE A 175 39.39 -3.08 -11.70
N GLU A 176 39.98 -2.57 -12.78
CA GLU A 176 41.17 -3.09 -13.41
C GLU A 176 42.33 -2.14 -13.17
N PHE A 177 43.49 -2.70 -12.84
CA PHE A 177 44.68 -1.94 -12.49
C PHE A 177 45.95 -2.69 -12.88
N ALA A 178 46.95 -1.95 -13.30
CA ALA A 178 48.21 -2.49 -13.78
C ALA A 178 49.40 -1.66 -13.30
N ILE A 179 50.54 -2.32 -13.16
CA ILE A 179 51.84 -1.69 -13.00
C ILE A 179 52.48 -1.71 -14.41
N PRO A 180 52.94 -0.57 -14.96
CA PRO A 180 53.60 -0.51 -16.27
C PRO A 180 55.05 -1.03 -16.22
N ASP A 181 55.30 -2.03 -15.37
CA ASP A 181 56.58 -2.70 -15.23
C ASP A 181 56.50 -4.07 -15.92
N PHE A 182 57.22 -4.20 -17.04
CA PHE A 182 57.25 -5.38 -17.88
C PHE A 182 58.37 -6.37 -17.49
N ILE A 183 59.25 -6.00 -16.54
CA ILE A 183 60.47 -6.75 -16.23
C ILE A 183 60.23 -7.74 -15.07
N ASN A 184 59.32 -7.42 -14.11
CA ASN A 184 59.06 -8.23 -12.91
C ASN A 184 57.56 -8.46 -12.61
N SER A 185 56.73 -8.80 -13.60
CA SER A 185 55.27 -8.85 -13.42
C SER A 185 54.74 -9.96 -12.49
N GLU A 186 55.48 -11.06 -12.25
CA GLU A 186 54.98 -12.21 -11.46
C GLU A 186 55.16 -12.07 -9.93
N ASP A 187 56.09 -11.22 -9.50
CA ASP A 187 56.46 -11.02 -8.09
C ASP A 187 55.86 -9.75 -7.48
N ASN A 188 55.32 -8.85 -8.29
CA ASN A 188 54.70 -7.63 -7.82
C ASN A 188 53.44 -7.94 -7.00
N GLN A 189 53.36 -7.36 -5.80
CA GLN A 189 52.19 -7.49 -4.92
C GLN A 189 51.38 -6.20 -4.96
N LEU A 190 50.08 -6.33 -5.22
CA LEU A 190 49.15 -5.20 -5.27
C LEU A 190 48.34 -5.17 -3.98
N LEU A 191 48.14 -3.97 -3.45
CA LEU A 191 47.28 -3.69 -2.31
C LEU A 191 46.13 -2.82 -2.78
N TYR A 192 44.89 -3.22 -2.54
CA TYR A 192 43.73 -2.40 -2.85
C TYR A 192 42.85 -2.19 -1.63
N LYS A 193 42.03 -1.15 -1.67
CA LYS A 193 41.00 -0.86 -0.66
C LYS A 193 39.88 -0.04 -1.28
N LEU A 194 38.63 -0.43 -1.05
CA LEU A 194 37.45 0.39 -1.32
C LEU A 194 37.01 1.08 -0.03
N GLU A 195 37.35 2.35 0.15
CA GLU A 195 36.89 3.14 1.29
C GLU A 195 35.36 3.27 1.25
N GLY A 196 34.70 3.05 2.39
CA GLY A 196 33.24 2.90 2.48
C GLY A 196 32.76 1.44 2.46
N TRP A 197 33.63 0.47 2.14
CA TRP A 197 33.32 -0.96 2.15
C TRP A 197 34.37 -1.80 2.90
N ASP A 198 35.65 -1.64 2.56
CA ASP A 198 36.75 -2.37 3.17
C ASP A 198 37.32 -1.66 4.41
N HIS A 199 37.63 -2.42 5.46
CA HIS A 199 38.28 -1.87 6.67
C HIS A 199 39.80 -1.68 6.48
N THR A 200 40.48 -2.65 5.86
CA THR A 200 41.94 -2.68 5.67
C THR A 200 42.32 -2.92 4.22
N PHE A 201 43.57 -2.63 3.85
CA PHE A 201 44.09 -2.98 2.53
C PHE A 201 44.13 -4.51 2.35
N ILE A 202 43.71 -4.97 1.17
CA ILE A 202 43.68 -6.38 0.78
C ILE A 202 44.78 -6.59 -0.27
N GLN A 203 45.53 -7.68 -0.12
CA GLN A 203 46.63 -8.02 -1.01
C GLN A 203 46.18 -8.96 -2.13
N THR A 204 46.64 -8.72 -3.35
CA THR A 204 46.34 -9.53 -4.53
C THR A 204 47.52 -9.56 -5.51
N LYS A 205 47.60 -10.62 -6.31
CA LYS A 205 48.44 -10.70 -7.52
C LYS A 205 47.64 -10.47 -8.81
N LYS A 206 46.31 -10.43 -8.72
CA LYS A 206 45.42 -10.22 -9.88
C LYS A 206 45.34 -8.72 -10.19
N GLY A 207 45.36 -8.36 -11.47
CA GLY A 207 45.16 -6.99 -11.95
C GLY A 207 43.69 -6.53 -11.99
N SER A 208 42.79 -7.25 -11.31
CA SER A 208 41.39 -6.84 -11.22
C SER A 208 40.70 -7.33 -9.95
N VAL A 209 39.66 -6.59 -9.52
CA VAL A 209 38.82 -6.91 -8.37
C VAL A 209 37.36 -6.52 -8.63
N ASN A 210 36.44 -7.31 -8.09
CA ASN A 210 35.00 -7.13 -8.26
C ASN A 210 34.30 -6.91 -6.91
N TYR A 211 33.45 -5.90 -6.83
CA TYR A 211 32.52 -5.63 -5.73
C TYR A 211 31.09 -5.79 -6.21
N ASN A 212 30.30 -6.57 -5.50
CA ASN A 212 28.92 -6.87 -5.87
C ASN A 212 27.94 -6.24 -4.87
N LYS A 213 26.83 -5.72 -5.38
CA LYS A 213 25.71 -5.19 -4.60
C LYS A 213 26.11 -4.12 -3.57
N LEU A 214 26.91 -3.15 -3.99
CA LEU A 214 27.28 -2.03 -3.13
C LEU A 214 26.03 -1.20 -2.77
N PRO A 215 25.83 -0.83 -1.49
CA PRO A 215 24.73 0.06 -1.12
C PRO A 215 24.95 1.48 -1.69
N PRO A 216 23.89 2.31 -1.80
CA PRO A 216 24.06 3.72 -2.13
C PRO A 216 25.01 4.42 -1.16
N GLY A 217 25.92 5.22 -1.69
CA GLY A 217 26.99 5.82 -0.92
C GLY A 217 28.13 6.34 -1.79
N GLU A 218 29.09 6.99 -1.14
CA GLU A 218 30.33 7.44 -1.75
C GLU A 218 31.45 6.45 -1.42
N TYR A 219 32.17 6.02 -2.46
CA TYR A 219 33.26 5.06 -2.36
C TYR A 219 34.52 5.61 -3.01
N VAL A 220 35.68 5.37 -2.39
CA VAL A 220 36.99 5.70 -2.97
C VAL A 220 37.79 4.42 -3.11
N PHE A 221 37.99 3.98 -4.35
CA PHE A 221 38.84 2.85 -4.64
C PHE A 221 40.29 3.33 -4.71
N THR A 222 41.17 2.73 -3.91
CA THR A 222 42.60 3.04 -3.86
C THR A 222 43.40 1.78 -4.14
N VAL A 223 44.42 1.89 -5.01
CA VAL A 223 45.37 0.82 -5.30
C VAL A 223 46.81 1.30 -5.06
N LYS A 224 47.63 0.42 -4.49
CA LYS A 224 49.05 0.62 -4.21
C LYS A 224 49.84 -0.60 -4.66
N ALA A 225 51.09 -0.40 -5.04
CA ALA A 225 52.02 -1.48 -5.36
C ALA A 225 53.06 -1.64 -4.26
N ILE A 226 53.46 -2.87 -4.02
CA ILE A 226 54.66 -3.24 -3.28
C ILE A 226 55.64 -3.80 -4.31
N ASP A 227 56.83 -3.19 -4.40
CA ASP A 227 57.90 -3.69 -5.26
C ASP A 227 58.50 -5.00 -4.72
N HIS A 228 59.26 -5.73 -5.56
CA HIS A 228 59.98 -6.94 -5.20
C HIS A 228 60.90 -6.82 -3.95
N ASN A 229 61.39 -5.62 -3.62
CA ASN A 229 62.17 -5.31 -2.43
C ASN A 229 61.31 -5.02 -1.18
N GLY A 230 59.99 -5.17 -1.27
CA GLY A 230 59.06 -4.90 -0.17
C GLY A 230 58.78 -3.42 0.08
N ILE A 231 59.27 -2.52 -0.78
CA ILE A 231 59.05 -1.08 -0.66
C ILE A 231 57.64 -0.76 -1.18
N LYS A 232 56.84 -0.13 -0.31
CA LYS A 232 55.47 0.27 -0.65
C LYS A 232 55.46 1.61 -1.36
N ASN A 233 54.77 1.70 -2.48
CA ASN A 233 54.44 3.00 -3.07
C ASN A 233 53.37 3.69 -2.20
N ASN A 234 53.73 4.83 -1.60
CA ASN A 234 52.81 5.60 -0.77
C ASN A 234 51.88 6.54 -1.56
N VAL A 235 52.15 6.77 -2.85
CA VAL A 235 51.36 7.68 -3.70
C VAL A 235 50.10 6.98 -4.22
N GLY A 236 50.23 5.77 -4.78
CA GLY A 236 49.11 4.98 -5.31
C GLY A 236 48.29 5.70 -6.40
N ASP A 237 47.18 5.09 -6.82
CA ASP A 237 46.16 5.73 -7.65
C ASP A 237 44.77 5.48 -7.05
N ASN A 238 43.84 6.39 -7.31
CA ASN A 238 42.50 6.32 -6.76
C ASN A 238 41.41 6.83 -7.72
N VAL A 239 40.19 6.36 -7.50
CA VAL A 239 38.99 6.83 -8.19
C VAL A 239 37.80 6.87 -7.23
N THR A 240 37.00 7.95 -7.33
CA THR A 240 35.78 8.11 -6.55
C THR A 240 34.57 7.64 -7.35
N VAL A 241 33.71 6.85 -6.72
CA VAL A 241 32.45 6.36 -7.27
C VAL A 241 31.30 6.72 -6.33
N LEU A 242 30.27 7.37 -6.86
CA LEU A 242 29.08 7.77 -6.12
C LEU A 242 27.87 6.99 -6.62
N ILE A 243 27.30 6.13 -5.77
CA ILE A 243 26.07 5.40 -6.07
C ILE A 243 24.89 6.17 -5.46
N ARG A 244 24.03 6.75 -6.31
CA ARG A 244 22.88 7.56 -5.88
C ARG A 244 21.83 6.69 -5.18
N SER A 245 21.20 7.23 -4.13
CA SER A 245 20.05 6.58 -3.48
C SER A 245 18.82 6.56 -4.41
N PRO A 246 17.99 5.52 -4.35
CA PRO A 246 16.77 5.46 -5.15
C PRO A 246 15.77 6.53 -4.72
N PHE A 247 14.97 7.04 -5.67
CA PHE A 247 14.05 8.15 -5.41
C PHE A 247 12.96 7.80 -4.38
N TRP A 248 12.57 6.54 -4.24
CA TRP A 248 11.54 6.12 -3.28
C TRP A 248 12.00 6.10 -1.82
N ASP A 249 13.31 6.10 -1.58
CA ASP A 249 13.91 6.15 -0.25
C ASP A 249 14.19 7.60 0.21
N THR A 250 13.75 8.58 -0.58
CA THR A 250 13.89 9.99 -0.25
C THR A 250 12.72 10.47 0.63
N TRP A 251 13.03 11.38 1.57
CA TRP A 251 12.07 11.88 2.56
C TRP A 251 10.82 12.53 1.93
N TRP A 252 10.96 13.21 0.79
CA TRP A 252 9.85 13.85 0.10
C TRP A 252 8.88 12.83 -0.50
N PHE A 253 9.38 11.72 -1.02
CA PHE A 253 8.56 10.65 -1.60
C PHE A 253 7.80 9.89 -0.51
N ILE A 254 8.47 9.57 0.60
CA ILE A 254 7.82 8.97 1.78
C ILE A 254 6.72 9.88 2.32
N SER A 255 6.98 11.18 2.37
CA SER A 255 6.00 12.19 2.79
C SER A 255 4.81 12.27 1.84
N LEU A 256 5.03 12.18 0.53
CA LEU A 256 3.97 12.15 -0.48
C LEU A 256 3.07 10.91 -0.33
N ILE A 257 3.66 9.73 -0.10
CA ILE A 257 2.90 8.50 0.19
C ILE A 257 2.06 8.67 1.46
N GLY A 258 2.65 9.21 2.53
CA GLY A 258 1.92 9.50 3.77
C GLY A 258 0.71 10.42 3.54
N LEU A 259 0.88 11.46 2.72
CA LEU A 259 -0.20 12.40 2.38
C LEU A 259 -1.31 11.72 1.56
N ILE A 260 -0.95 10.86 0.59
CA ILE A 260 -1.92 10.07 -0.18
C ILE A 260 -2.73 9.14 0.74
N ILE A 261 -2.07 8.46 1.69
CA ILE A 261 -2.75 7.59 2.66
C ILE A 261 -3.73 8.39 3.51
N ILE A 262 -3.33 9.57 4.01
CA ILE A 262 -4.22 10.45 4.78
C ILE A 262 -5.40 10.92 3.93
N ALA A 263 -5.18 11.30 2.68
CA ALA A 263 -6.24 11.73 1.77
C ALA A 263 -7.26 10.61 1.51
N ILE A 264 -6.78 9.37 1.28
CA ILE A 264 -7.64 8.19 1.13
C ILE A 264 -8.44 7.94 2.42
N LEU A 265 -7.80 8.02 3.59
CA LEU A 265 -8.47 7.81 4.88
C LEU A 265 -9.57 8.85 5.12
N VAL A 266 -9.28 10.13 4.86
CA VAL A 266 -10.28 11.22 4.95
C VAL A 266 -11.41 11.00 3.95
N PHE A 267 -11.11 10.58 2.72
CA PHE A 267 -12.11 10.28 1.71
C PHE A 267 -13.05 9.14 2.14
N VAL A 268 -12.50 8.03 2.63
CA VAL A 268 -13.28 6.88 3.11
C VAL A 268 -14.17 7.26 4.29
N ILE A 269 -13.64 7.99 5.28
CA ILE A 269 -14.41 8.47 6.44
C ILE A 269 -15.56 9.37 5.96
N ARG A 270 -15.29 10.32 5.06
CA ARG A 270 -16.33 11.20 4.49
C ARG A 270 -17.39 10.41 3.72
N TYR A 271 -16.97 9.44 2.91
CA TYR A 271 -17.89 8.61 2.13
C TYR A 271 -18.84 7.81 3.03
N ILE A 272 -18.31 7.14 4.06
CA ILE A 272 -19.12 6.38 5.04
C ILE A 272 -20.05 7.32 5.80
N SER A 273 -19.56 8.47 6.25
CA SER A 273 -20.36 9.46 6.98
C SER A 273 -21.54 9.98 6.15
N GLN A 274 -21.30 10.33 4.88
CA GLN A 274 -22.36 10.80 3.98
C GLN A 274 -23.40 9.72 3.71
N ARG A 275 -22.97 8.46 3.53
CA ARG A 275 -23.89 7.35 3.34
C ARG A 275 -24.80 7.15 4.56
N ASN A 276 -24.22 7.13 5.76
CA ASN A 276 -24.97 6.99 7.01
C ASN A 276 -25.96 8.15 7.22
N LEU A 277 -25.55 9.38 6.86
CA LEU A 277 -26.42 10.55 6.95
C LEU A 277 -27.63 10.43 6.01
N LYS A 278 -27.41 9.96 4.77
CA LYS A 278 -28.47 9.78 3.78
C LYS A 278 -29.48 8.70 4.21
N GLU A 279 -29.01 7.58 4.74
CA GLU A 279 -29.88 6.52 5.27
C GLU A 279 -30.73 7.02 6.45
N LYS A 280 -30.14 7.83 7.35
CA LYS A 280 -30.85 8.43 8.46
C LYS A 280 -31.92 9.43 8.01
N LEU A 281 -31.62 10.26 7.01
CA LEU A 281 -32.58 11.21 6.42
C LEU A 281 -33.78 10.47 5.80
N LEU A 282 -33.52 9.43 5.01
CA LEU A 282 -34.58 8.65 4.38
C LEU A 282 -35.47 7.93 5.41
N LYS A 283 -34.91 7.52 6.56
CA LYS A 283 -35.68 6.98 7.67
C LYS A 283 -36.59 8.04 8.30
N LEU A 284 -36.05 9.23 8.57
CA LEU A 284 -36.83 10.35 9.14
C LEU A 284 -37.96 10.80 8.20
N GLU A 285 -37.72 10.85 6.89
CA GLU A 285 -38.77 11.17 5.92
C GLU A 285 -39.92 10.15 5.95
N LYS A 286 -39.61 8.85 6.07
CA LYS A 286 -40.63 7.80 6.22
C LYS A 286 -41.42 7.94 7.52
N GLU A 287 -40.75 8.21 8.63
CA GLU A 287 -41.41 8.44 9.92
C GLU A 287 -42.35 9.66 9.84
N GLN A 288 -41.89 10.76 9.25
CA GLN A 288 -42.73 11.95 9.04
C GLN A 288 -43.92 11.70 8.10
N ALA A 289 -43.74 10.89 7.06
CA ALA A 289 -44.84 10.54 6.15
C ALA A 289 -45.92 9.73 6.89
N VAL A 290 -45.52 8.74 7.68
CA VAL A 290 -46.45 7.94 8.51
C VAL A 290 -47.16 8.81 9.55
N GLU A 291 -46.45 9.76 10.16
CA GLU A 291 -47.04 10.63 11.19
C GLU A 291 -48.04 11.64 10.60
N LYS A 292 -47.74 12.21 9.42
CA LYS A 292 -48.71 13.02 8.66
C LYS A 292 -49.96 12.22 8.34
N GLU A 293 -49.80 10.98 7.91
CA GLU A 293 -50.91 10.08 7.58
C GLU A 293 -51.76 9.78 8.81
N ARG A 294 -51.13 9.46 9.94
CA ARG A 294 -51.81 9.25 11.22
C ARG A 294 -52.60 10.48 11.68
N ASN A 295 -52.01 11.67 11.54
CA ASN A 295 -52.68 12.91 11.90
C ASN A 295 -53.88 13.21 11.00
N ARG A 296 -53.78 12.94 9.69
CA ARG A 296 -54.91 13.03 8.75
C ARG A 296 -56.04 12.09 9.15
N ILE A 297 -55.74 10.82 9.37
CA ILE A 297 -56.71 9.81 9.84
C ILE A 297 -57.36 10.27 11.15
N SER A 298 -56.57 10.75 12.12
CA SER A 298 -57.09 11.22 13.40
C SER A 298 -58.03 12.42 13.27
N HIS A 299 -57.78 13.32 12.32
CA HIS A 299 -58.66 14.45 12.03
C HIS A 299 -59.98 13.98 11.44
N ASP A 300 -59.93 13.12 10.42
CA ASP A 300 -61.12 12.55 9.78
C ASP A 300 -61.98 11.75 10.78
N MET A 301 -61.34 10.96 11.66
CA MET A 301 -62.03 10.27 12.75
C MET A 301 -62.67 11.22 13.76
N HIS A 302 -62.01 12.34 14.08
CA HIS A 302 -62.52 13.31 15.04
C HIS A 302 -63.80 13.99 14.54
N ASP A 303 -63.88 14.30 13.24
CA ASP A 303 -65.04 14.97 12.65
C ASP A 303 -66.28 14.04 12.62
N ASP A 304 -66.11 12.78 12.20
CA ASP A 304 -67.20 11.81 12.09
C ASP A 304 -67.66 11.30 13.47
N LEU A 305 -66.73 11.01 14.40
CA LEU A 305 -67.06 10.55 15.75
C LEU A 305 -67.54 11.69 16.66
N GLY A 306 -66.93 12.88 16.53
CA GLY A 306 -67.22 14.02 17.40
C GLY A 306 -68.65 14.51 17.26
N SER A 307 -69.18 14.54 16.04
CA SER A 307 -70.57 14.93 15.78
C SER A 307 -71.60 13.96 16.38
N GLY A 308 -71.41 12.65 16.22
CA GLY A 308 -72.32 11.64 16.77
C GLY A 308 -72.21 11.51 18.29
N LEU A 309 -71.01 11.62 18.87
CA LEU A 309 -70.84 11.65 20.33
C LEU A 309 -71.51 12.88 20.95
N THR A 310 -71.42 14.03 20.28
CA THR A 310 -72.12 15.25 20.70
C THR A 310 -73.64 15.06 20.68
N LYS A 311 -74.19 14.41 19.64
CA LYS A 311 -75.62 14.06 19.57
C LYS A 311 -76.03 13.17 20.73
N ILE A 312 -75.26 12.13 21.05
CA ILE A 312 -75.51 11.25 22.20
C ILE A 312 -75.45 12.01 23.52
N ALA A 313 -74.48 12.90 23.70
CA ALA A 313 -74.34 13.72 24.91
C ALA A 313 -75.56 14.64 25.10
N ILE A 314 -76.01 15.32 24.04
CA ILE A 314 -77.20 16.19 24.09
C ILE A 314 -78.44 15.36 24.40
N LEU A 315 -78.66 14.25 23.69
CA LEU A 315 -79.81 13.38 23.94
C LEU A 315 -79.79 12.83 25.37
N SER A 316 -78.62 12.51 25.90
CA SER A 316 -78.46 12.06 27.30
C SER A 316 -78.86 13.14 28.31
N GLU A 317 -78.52 14.41 28.05
CA GLU A 317 -78.98 15.54 28.87
C GLU A 317 -80.49 15.79 28.75
N VAL A 318 -81.07 15.56 27.57
CA VAL A 318 -82.53 15.63 27.37
C VAL A 318 -83.24 14.51 28.12
N VAL A 319 -82.73 13.27 28.08
CA VAL A 319 -83.24 12.13 28.90
C VAL A 319 -83.24 12.48 30.37
N LYS A 320 -82.15 13.05 30.91
CA LYS A 320 -82.07 13.47 32.32
C LYS A 320 -83.16 14.48 32.69
N LYS A 321 -83.48 15.43 31.81
CA LYS A 321 -84.53 16.43 32.04
C LYS A 321 -85.95 15.87 31.90
N GLN A 322 -86.14 14.85 31.07
CA GLN A 322 -87.43 14.23 30.78
C GLN A 322 -87.63 12.90 31.52
N ILE A 323 -86.84 12.64 32.57
CA ILE A 323 -86.81 11.34 33.27
C ILE A 323 -88.15 10.97 33.94
N ASN A 324 -88.99 11.98 34.22
CA ASN A 324 -90.33 11.81 34.79
C ASN A 324 -91.42 11.59 33.71
N GLU A 325 -91.06 11.65 32.42
CA GLU A 325 -91.93 11.37 31.28
C GLU A 325 -91.44 10.08 30.59
N PRO A 326 -91.81 8.89 31.09
CA PRO A 326 -91.18 7.63 30.72
C PRO A 326 -91.29 7.31 29.23
N GLU A 327 -92.37 7.71 28.54
CA GLU A 327 -92.48 7.52 27.09
C GLU A 327 -91.50 8.38 26.29
N LYS A 328 -91.32 9.65 26.66
CA LYS A 328 -90.35 10.54 25.99
C LYS A 328 -88.91 10.18 26.33
N ALA A 329 -88.63 9.83 27.58
CA ALA A 329 -87.32 9.33 27.99
C ALA A 329 -86.93 8.07 27.20
N LYS A 330 -87.89 7.13 27.02
CA LYS A 330 -87.69 5.94 26.20
C LYS A 330 -87.40 6.29 24.74
N GLU A 331 -88.16 7.22 24.14
CA GLU A 331 -87.92 7.68 22.76
C GLU A 331 -86.51 8.26 22.58
N GLN A 332 -86.02 9.05 23.54
CA GLN A 332 -84.66 9.61 23.49
C GLN A 332 -83.58 8.53 23.73
N LEU A 333 -83.83 7.53 24.58
CA LEU A 333 -82.94 6.37 24.76
C LEU A 333 -82.85 5.50 23.49
N ASP A 334 -83.96 5.33 22.79
CA ASP A 334 -83.99 4.64 21.50
C ASP A 334 -83.17 5.42 20.46
N LYS A 335 -83.30 6.76 20.42
CA LYS A 335 -82.47 7.65 19.59
C LYS A 335 -80.98 7.60 19.94
N ILE A 336 -80.62 7.49 21.21
CA ILE A 336 -79.22 7.28 21.65
C ILE A 336 -78.70 5.94 21.14
N SER A 337 -79.49 4.87 21.31
CA SER A 337 -79.11 3.52 20.88
C SER A 337 -78.94 3.45 19.37
N GLU A 338 -79.83 4.10 18.62
CA GLU A 338 -79.72 4.26 17.17
C GLU A 338 -78.46 5.04 16.78
N SER A 339 -78.24 6.21 17.39
CA SER A 339 -77.06 7.04 17.12
C SER A 339 -75.74 6.34 17.48
N SER A 340 -75.75 5.48 18.50
CA SER A 340 -74.58 4.68 18.88
C SER A 340 -74.31 3.55 17.88
N ARG A 341 -75.35 2.88 17.38
CA ARG A 341 -75.21 1.87 16.31
C ARG A 341 -74.69 2.51 15.02
N GLU A 342 -75.26 3.65 14.65
CA GLU A 342 -74.82 4.45 13.49
C GLU A 342 -73.33 4.83 13.58
N LEU A 343 -72.84 5.22 14.76
CA LEU A 343 -71.42 5.52 14.99
C LEU A 343 -70.52 4.28 14.81
N VAL A 344 -70.93 3.13 15.32
CA VAL A 344 -70.17 1.88 15.18
C VAL A 344 -70.11 1.44 13.72
N ASP A 345 -71.23 1.54 13.00
CA ASP A 345 -71.30 1.21 11.57
C ASP A 345 -70.42 2.16 10.74
N ASN A 346 -70.50 3.48 11.01
CA ASN A 346 -69.61 4.45 10.36
C ASN A 346 -68.13 4.17 10.63
N LEU A 347 -67.78 3.74 11.84
CA LEU A 347 -66.40 3.37 12.18
C LEU A 347 -65.95 2.11 11.43
N GLN A 348 -66.81 1.10 11.29
CA GLN A 348 -66.50 -0.10 10.49
C GLN A 348 -66.30 0.24 9.01
N ASP A 349 -67.15 1.11 8.45
CA ASP A 349 -67.03 1.59 7.07
C ASP A 349 -65.69 2.33 6.84
N ILE A 350 -65.30 3.20 7.77
CA ILE A 350 -64.01 3.92 7.72
C ILE A 350 -62.85 2.92 7.80
N ILE A 351 -62.87 1.98 8.74
CA ILE A 351 -61.81 0.96 8.88
C ILE A 351 -61.65 0.15 7.58
N TRP A 352 -62.76 -0.19 6.91
CA TRP A 352 -62.71 -0.94 5.67
C TRP A 352 -62.05 -0.14 4.53
N VAL A 353 -62.43 1.13 4.37
CA VAL A 353 -61.89 2.02 3.33
C VAL A 353 -60.40 2.33 3.55
N LEU A 354 -60.00 2.49 4.81
CA LEU A 354 -58.61 2.77 5.22
C LEU A 354 -57.68 1.55 5.11
N ASN A 355 -58.20 0.34 4.96
CA ASN A 355 -57.38 -0.86 4.90
C ASN A 355 -56.64 -0.96 3.54
N PRO A 356 -55.30 -0.91 3.49
CA PRO A 356 -54.54 -0.96 2.24
C PRO A 356 -54.73 -2.25 1.45
N LYS A 357 -55.20 -3.33 2.09
CA LYS A 357 -55.51 -4.61 1.42
C LYS A 357 -56.74 -4.52 0.50
N ASN A 358 -57.54 -3.47 0.66
CA ASN A 358 -58.79 -3.24 -0.08
C ASN A 358 -58.61 -2.19 -1.20
N ASP A 359 -57.40 -2.00 -1.71
CA ASP A 359 -57.05 -0.87 -2.59
C ASP A 359 -57.49 -1.01 -4.06
N THR A 360 -58.10 -2.12 -4.44
CA THR A 360 -58.53 -2.39 -5.82
C THR A 360 -59.98 -1.95 -6.08
N LEU A 361 -60.27 -1.60 -7.34
CA LEU A 361 -61.65 -1.33 -7.80
C LEU A 361 -62.58 -2.52 -7.57
N GLU A 362 -62.08 -3.75 -7.77
CA GLU A 362 -62.81 -5.00 -7.52
C GLU A 362 -63.28 -5.10 -6.06
N ASN A 363 -62.39 -4.83 -5.10
CA ASN A 363 -62.72 -4.87 -3.68
C ASN A 363 -63.76 -3.80 -3.33
N LEU A 364 -63.64 -2.60 -3.90
CA LEU A 364 -64.64 -1.53 -3.74
C LEU A 364 -66.00 -1.95 -4.31
N ALA A 365 -66.04 -2.53 -5.51
CA ALA A 365 -67.26 -3.02 -6.14
C ALA A 365 -67.93 -4.13 -5.31
N ALA A 366 -67.15 -5.11 -4.84
CA ALA A 366 -67.63 -6.19 -3.98
C ALA A 366 -68.23 -5.65 -2.67
N TYR A 367 -67.56 -4.69 -2.04
CA TYR A 367 -68.04 -4.07 -0.81
C TYR A 367 -69.30 -3.23 -1.02
N ILE A 368 -69.37 -2.42 -2.09
CA ILE A 368 -70.58 -1.68 -2.45
C ILE A 368 -71.75 -2.65 -2.66
N ARG A 369 -71.52 -3.77 -3.34
CA ARG A 369 -72.55 -4.79 -3.58
C ARG A 369 -73.06 -5.37 -2.26
N GLU A 370 -72.16 -5.82 -1.39
CA GLU A 370 -72.51 -6.38 -0.08
C GLU A 370 -73.24 -5.36 0.80
N TYR A 371 -72.74 -4.12 0.86
CA TYR A 371 -73.36 -3.03 1.60
C TYR A 371 -74.77 -2.73 1.10
N SER A 372 -74.93 -2.59 -0.22
CA SER A 372 -76.23 -2.22 -0.82
C SER A 372 -77.28 -3.32 -0.64
N LEU A 373 -76.87 -4.59 -0.74
CA LEU A 373 -77.74 -5.74 -0.47
C LEU A 373 -78.24 -5.74 0.98
N LYS A 374 -77.33 -5.60 1.95
CA LYS A 374 -77.69 -5.51 3.37
C LYS A 374 -78.57 -4.30 3.67
N PHE A 375 -78.28 -3.16 3.03
CA PHE A 375 -79.03 -1.92 3.26
C PHE A 375 -80.50 -2.01 2.83
N PHE A 376 -80.80 -2.72 1.74
CA PHE A 376 -82.16 -2.91 1.24
C PHE A 376 -82.81 -4.26 1.62
N GLU A 377 -82.15 -5.10 2.42
CA GLU A 377 -82.62 -6.46 2.78
C GLU A 377 -84.03 -6.47 3.42
N SER A 378 -84.38 -5.40 4.14
CA SER A 378 -85.68 -5.22 4.81
C SER A 378 -86.68 -4.37 4.02
N SER A 379 -86.41 -4.08 2.74
CA SER A 379 -87.23 -3.23 1.88
C SER A 379 -87.78 -3.99 0.68
N ASP A 380 -88.97 -3.60 0.19
CA ASP A 380 -89.61 -4.17 -1.02
C ASP A 380 -88.98 -3.66 -2.34
N ILE A 381 -87.69 -3.31 -2.34
CA ILE A 381 -86.99 -2.72 -3.49
C ILE A 381 -86.18 -3.80 -4.22
N ASP A 382 -86.43 -3.97 -5.52
CA ASP A 382 -85.64 -4.83 -6.40
C ASP A 382 -84.29 -4.16 -6.74
N LEU A 383 -83.20 -4.73 -6.22
CA LEU A 383 -81.83 -4.22 -6.39
C LEU A 383 -81.10 -5.01 -7.48
N GLN A 384 -80.69 -4.33 -8.55
CA GLN A 384 -79.96 -4.93 -9.67
C GLN A 384 -78.56 -4.34 -9.81
N PHE A 385 -77.58 -5.20 -10.11
CA PHE A 385 -76.18 -4.80 -10.31
C PHE A 385 -75.74 -5.09 -11.73
N ASN A 386 -75.24 -4.05 -12.42
CA ASN A 386 -74.60 -4.17 -13.72
C ASN A 386 -73.10 -3.91 -13.55
N PHE A 387 -72.39 -4.89 -12.99
CA PHE A 387 -70.94 -4.85 -12.82
C PHE A 387 -70.31 -5.83 -13.82
N PRO A 388 -69.12 -5.54 -14.38
CA PRO A 388 -68.41 -6.49 -15.21
C PRO A 388 -68.07 -7.77 -14.42
N ASP A 389 -68.01 -8.90 -15.12
CA ASP A 389 -67.63 -10.19 -14.54
C ASP A 389 -66.17 -10.19 -14.03
N GLN A 390 -65.33 -9.32 -14.60
CA GLN A 390 -63.95 -9.13 -14.20
C GLN A 390 -63.57 -7.65 -14.28
N PHE A 391 -63.10 -7.10 -13.16
CA PHE A 391 -62.43 -5.80 -13.11
C PHE A 391 -60.93 -5.97 -13.39
N SER A 392 -60.27 -4.94 -13.90
CA SER A 392 -58.80 -4.94 -13.92
C SER A 392 -58.24 -4.75 -12.50
N LEU A 393 -56.95 -5.05 -12.30
CA LEU A 393 -56.22 -4.82 -11.04
C LEU A 393 -55.92 -3.32 -10.79
N LEU A 394 -56.88 -2.45 -11.11
CA LEU A 394 -56.78 -1.02 -10.95
C LEU A 394 -56.78 -0.65 -9.47
N LYS A 395 -55.69 -0.02 -9.03
CA LYS A 395 -55.56 0.50 -7.67
C LYS A 395 -56.15 1.89 -7.58
N LEU A 396 -57.05 2.08 -6.63
CA LEU A 396 -57.64 3.36 -6.30
C LEU A 396 -56.93 3.97 -5.11
N SER A 397 -56.75 5.29 -5.11
CA SER A 397 -56.28 5.99 -3.92
C SER A 397 -57.29 5.82 -2.77
N GLU A 398 -56.82 5.90 -1.53
CA GLU A 398 -57.71 5.82 -0.37
C GLU A 398 -58.79 6.90 -0.38
N GLU A 399 -58.41 8.13 -0.74
CA GLU A 399 -59.31 9.27 -0.86
C GLU A 399 -60.40 9.02 -1.94
N THR A 400 -60.01 8.45 -3.08
CA THR A 400 -60.93 8.05 -4.15
C THR A 400 -61.93 7.01 -3.65
N ARG A 401 -61.46 5.93 -2.99
CA ARG A 401 -62.35 4.89 -2.44
C ARG A 401 -63.33 5.46 -1.43
N ARG A 402 -62.85 6.31 -0.51
CA ARG A 402 -63.65 6.95 0.54
C ARG A 402 -64.75 7.81 -0.06
N ASN A 403 -64.39 8.75 -0.94
CA ASN A 403 -65.33 9.71 -1.49
C ASN A 403 -66.36 9.03 -2.41
N ILE A 404 -65.98 7.97 -3.15
CA ILE A 404 -66.94 7.14 -3.88
C ILE A 404 -67.92 6.49 -2.90
N PHE A 405 -67.43 5.74 -1.91
CA PHE A 405 -68.28 4.98 -1.00
C PHE A 405 -69.26 5.87 -0.24
N LEU A 406 -68.78 6.99 0.31
CA LEU A 406 -69.63 7.93 1.04
C LEU A 406 -70.70 8.59 0.14
N THR A 407 -70.39 8.80 -1.14
CA THR A 407 -71.35 9.34 -2.12
C THR A 407 -72.42 8.29 -2.46
N ILE A 408 -72.03 7.02 -2.60
CA ILE A 408 -72.97 5.91 -2.79
C ILE A 408 -73.88 5.79 -1.57
N LYS A 409 -73.31 5.73 -0.37
CA LYS A 409 -74.05 5.63 0.90
C LYS A 409 -75.11 6.73 1.03
N GLU A 410 -74.73 7.97 0.76
CA GLU A 410 -75.66 9.10 0.76
C GLU A 410 -76.73 8.98 -0.35
N THR A 411 -76.36 8.50 -1.54
CA THR A 411 -77.33 8.25 -2.62
C THR A 411 -78.35 7.18 -2.22
N LEU A 412 -77.91 6.06 -1.64
CA LEU A 412 -78.80 4.99 -1.18
C LEU A 412 -79.73 5.45 -0.05
N ASN A 413 -79.21 6.25 0.89
CA ASN A 413 -80.01 6.89 1.94
C ASN A 413 -81.09 7.80 1.35
N ASN A 414 -80.74 8.60 0.34
CA ASN A 414 -81.70 9.48 -0.34
C ASN A 414 -82.78 8.68 -1.07
N ILE A 415 -82.43 7.57 -1.72
CA ILE A 415 -83.38 6.67 -2.36
C ILE A 415 -84.35 6.09 -1.33
N ALA A 416 -83.84 5.49 -0.25
CA ALA A 416 -84.67 4.85 0.77
C ALA A 416 -85.63 5.84 1.45
N LYS A 417 -85.19 7.08 1.70
CA LYS A 417 -85.99 8.09 2.41
C LYS A 417 -86.97 8.85 1.51
N HIS A 418 -86.65 9.02 0.23
CA HIS A 418 -87.34 10.03 -0.61
C HIS A 418 -87.86 9.53 -1.96
N SER A 419 -87.33 8.44 -2.52
CA SER A 419 -87.64 8.05 -3.90
C SER A 419 -89.00 7.34 -4.04
N LYS A 420 -89.40 6.52 -3.04
CA LYS A 420 -90.52 5.55 -3.13
C LYS A 420 -90.45 4.64 -4.38
N CYS A 421 -89.23 4.36 -4.84
CA CYS A 421 -88.96 3.45 -5.94
C CYS A 421 -89.34 2.01 -5.60
N LYS A 422 -89.54 1.21 -6.64
CA LYS A 422 -89.61 -0.25 -6.54
C LYS A 422 -88.35 -0.92 -7.07
N LYS A 423 -87.52 -0.21 -7.82
CA LYS A 423 -86.33 -0.75 -8.47
C LYS A 423 -85.15 0.22 -8.40
N VAL A 424 -83.99 -0.31 -8.05
CA VAL A 424 -82.70 0.42 -8.05
C VAL A 424 -81.69 -0.36 -8.86
N ILE A 425 -81.00 0.32 -9.77
CA ILE A 425 -79.95 -0.26 -10.62
C ILE A 425 -78.63 0.44 -10.29
N ILE A 426 -77.62 -0.33 -9.87
CA ILE A 426 -76.27 0.14 -9.63
C ILE A 426 -75.37 -0.42 -10.74
N THR A 427 -74.83 0.48 -11.55
CA THR A 427 -73.95 0.15 -12.68
C THR A 427 -72.55 0.66 -12.39
N MET A 428 -71.54 -0.18 -12.61
CA MET A 428 -70.15 0.20 -12.52
C MET A 428 -69.43 -0.29 -13.77
N GLU A 429 -68.86 0.62 -14.54
CA GLU A 429 -68.11 0.32 -15.76
C GLU A 429 -66.70 0.85 -15.65
N GLU A 430 -65.73 -0.01 -15.94
CA GLU A 430 -64.34 0.39 -16.15
C GLU A 430 -64.15 0.69 -17.64
N ARG A 431 -63.84 1.95 -17.98
CA ARG A 431 -63.52 2.39 -19.35
C ARG A 431 -62.03 2.73 -19.44
N THR A 432 -61.50 2.83 -20.65
CA THR A 432 -60.06 3.01 -20.92
C THR A 432 -59.40 4.22 -20.23
N LYS A 433 -60.16 5.23 -19.80
CA LYS A 433 -59.64 6.46 -19.16
C LYS A 433 -60.46 6.94 -17.95
N ASN A 434 -61.54 6.25 -17.62
CA ASN A 434 -62.40 6.65 -16.52
C ASN A 434 -63.21 5.46 -15.98
N ILE A 435 -63.56 5.54 -14.70
CA ILE A 435 -64.59 4.69 -14.09
C ILE A 435 -65.90 5.46 -14.19
N LEU A 436 -66.92 4.80 -14.72
CA LEU A 436 -68.29 5.28 -14.66
C LEU A 436 -69.03 4.49 -13.58
N LEU A 437 -69.62 5.20 -12.63
CA LEU A 437 -70.53 4.67 -11.63
C LEU A 437 -71.88 5.37 -11.77
N GLN A 438 -72.94 4.60 -11.91
CA GLN A 438 -74.29 5.12 -12.04
C GLN A 438 -75.24 4.40 -11.10
N ILE A 439 -76.01 5.18 -10.33
CA ILE A 439 -77.12 4.68 -9.51
C ILE A 439 -78.39 5.27 -10.08
N LYS A 440 -79.37 4.42 -10.40
CA LYS A 440 -80.64 4.83 -10.98
C LYS A 440 -81.80 4.19 -10.22
N ASP A 441 -82.77 5.01 -9.80
CA ASP A 441 -84.03 4.56 -9.23
C ASP A 441 -85.20 4.86 -10.17
N ASP A 442 -86.33 4.16 -9.98
CA ASP A 442 -87.57 4.32 -10.75
C ASP A 442 -88.67 5.10 -9.99
N GLY A 443 -88.30 5.90 -8.99
CA GLY A 443 -89.24 6.56 -8.10
C GLY A 443 -89.92 7.83 -8.65
N GLU A 444 -90.46 8.63 -7.73
CA GLU A 444 -91.25 9.83 -8.08
C GLU A 444 -90.44 10.94 -8.76
N GLY A 445 -89.11 10.92 -8.63
CA GLY A 445 -88.21 11.96 -9.17
C GLY A 445 -88.52 13.37 -8.61
N PHE A 446 -87.73 14.37 -9.01
CA PHE A 446 -87.96 15.75 -8.59
C PHE A 446 -87.40 16.76 -9.59
N ASP A 447 -87.95 17.99 -9.56
CA ASP A 447 -87.45 19.08 -10.39
C ASP A 447 -86.17 19.68 -9.79
N ILE A 448 -85.07 19.56 -10.55
CA ILE A 448 -83.75 20.08 -10.20
C ILE A 448 -83.73 21.63 -10.22
N LYS A 449 -84.57 22.28 -11.02
CA LYS A 449 -84.52 23.75 -11.25
C LYS A 449 -85.30 24.57 -10.23
N ASN A 450 -86.29 24.00 -9.55
CA ASN A 450 -87.26 24.77 -8.74
C ASN A 450 -87.12 24.64 -7.21
N LYS A 451 -86.12 23.90 -6.70
CA LYS A 451 -85.81 23.89 -5.26
C LYS A 451 -84.70 24.89 -4.93
N ARG A 452 -85.09 26.08 -4.46
CA ARG A 452 -84.22 26.92 -3.63
C ARG A 452 -83.82 26.10 -2.41
N LYS A 453 -82.52 25.79 -2.30
CA LYS A 453 -81.84 24.84 -1.40
C LYS A 453 -81.72 23.43 -1.98
N PHE A 454 -80.62 23.19 -2.70
CA PHE A 454 -79.95 21.89 -2.61
C PHE A 454 -79.83 21.53 -1.13
N GLY A 455 -80.29 20.36 -0.72
CA GLY A 455 -79.99 19.86 0.63
C GLY A 455 -78.47 19.73 0.78
N ASN A 456 -77.95 19.93 1.99
CA ASN A 456 -76.51 19.81 2.27
C ASN A 456 -75.92 18.48 1.73
N GLY A 457 -76.71 17.40 1.70
CA GLY A 457 -76.30 16.09 1.15
C GLY A 457 -75.91 16.12 -0.34
N LEU A 458 -76.69 16.78 -1.21
CA LEU A 458 -76.39 16.84 -2.65
C LEU A 458 -75.13 17.67 -2.94
N ILE A 459 -74.95 18.79 -2.22
CA ILE A 459 -73.75 19.64 -2.32
C ILE A 459 -72.53 18.84 -1.85
N ASN A 460 -72.65 18.16 -0.71
CA ASN A 460 -71.56 17.36 -0.16
C ASN A 460 -71.14 16.22 -1.10
N MET A 461 -72.10 15.55 -1.75
CA MET A 461 -71.82 14.53 -2.76
C MET A 461 -71.07 15.11 -3.96
N GLN A 462 -71.50 16.26 -4.49
CA GLN A 462 -70.81 16.93 -5.59
C GLN A 462 -69.37 17.32 -5.19
N THR A 463 -69.20 18.01 -4.05
CA THR A 463 -67.88 18.45 -3.57
C THR A 463 -66.91 17.28 -3.37
N ARG A 464 -67.38 16.14 -2.82
CA ARG A 464 -66.55 14.94 -2.61
C ARG A 464 -66.02 14.34 -3.92
N ILE A 465 -66.84 14.33 -4.96
CA ILE A 465 -66.45 13.81 -6.27
C ILE A 465 -65.53 14.79 -7.02
N GLU A 466 -65.79 16.10 -6.91
CA GLU A 466 -64.91 17.13 -7.49
C GLU A 466 -63.52 17.16 -6.82
N GLN A 467 -63.44 16.93 -5.49
CA GLN A 467 -62.17 16.86 -4.75
C GLN A 467 -61.23 15.78 -5.28
N ILE A 468 -61.78 14.65 -5.74
CA ILE A 468 -61.00 13.54 -6.32
C ILE A 468 -60.80 13.68 -7.84
N GLY A 469 -61.10 14.85 -8.41
CA GLY A 469 -60.97 15.13 -9.84
C GLY A 469 -62.02 14.43 -10.71
N GLY A 470 -63.13 13.99 -10.12
CA GLY A 470 -64.26 13.38 -10.82
C GLY A 470 -65.33 14.40 -11.23
N THR A 471 -66.27 13.96 -12.05
CA THR A 471 -67.47 14.73 -12.40
C THR A 471 -68.71 14.06 -11.81
N TYR A 472 -69.53 14.87 -11.14
CA TYR A 472 -70.82 14.47 -10.57
C TYR A 472 -71.94 15.04 -11.42
N LYS A 473 -72.86 14.19 -11.88
CA LYS A 473 -74.05 14.60 -12.62
C LYS A 473 -75.29 13.97 -11.98
N LEU A 474 -76.33 14.77 -11.79
CA LEU A 474 -77.60 14.34 -11.27
C LEU A 474 -78.70 14.63 -12.30
N HIS A 475 -79.45 13.60 -12.68
CA HIS A 475 -80.60 13.71 -13.57
C HIS A 475 -81.84 13.22 -12.82
N SER A 476 -82.86 14.07 -12.71
CA SER A 476 -84.12 13.73 -12.06
C SER A 476 -85.26 14.40 -12.83
N GLU A 477 -86.31 13.64 -13.11
CA GLU A 477 -87.53 14.10 -13.77
C GLU A 477 -88.73 13.57 -12.99
N ILE A 478 -89.74 14.44 -12.78
CA ILE A 478 -90.96 14.06 -12.06
C ILE A 478 -91.63 12.89 -12.79
N GLY A 479 -91.82 11.77 -12.08
CA GLY A 479 -92.42 10.53 -12.56
C GLY A 479 -91.49 9.57 -13.30
N LYS A 480 -90.19 9.88 -13.43
CA LYS A 480 -89.21 9.01 -14.13
C LYS A 480 -88.01 8.58 -13.27
N GLY A 481 -88.06 8.84 -11.97
CA GLY A 481 -86.99 8.52 -11.02
C GLY A 481 -85.79 9.46 -11.09
N THR A 482 -84.72 9.09 -10.40
CA THR A 482 -83.46 9.84 -10.32
C THR A 482 -82.29 8.98 -10.78
N SER A 483 -81.28 9.62 -11.39
CA SER A 483 -80.02 9.00 -11.77
C SER A 483 -78.85 9.86 -11.34
N THR A 484 -78.02 9.29 -10.48
CA THR A 484 -76.74 9.85 -10.05
C THR A 484 -75.63 9.21 -10.85
N ILE A 485 -74.81 10.02 -11.51
CA ILE A 485 -73.70 9.58 -12.36
C ILE A 485 -72.41 10.20 -11.82
N ILE A 486 -71.41 9.34 -11.62
CA ILE A 486 -70.08 9.68 -11.11
C ILE A 486 -69.08 9.17 -12.15
N GLU A 487 -68.31 10.07 -12.73
CA GLU A 487 -67.20 9.73 -13.63
C GLU A 487 -65.88 10.14 -12.98
N ILE A 488 -64.97 9.19 -12.81
CA ILE A 488 -63.66 9.44 -12.19
C ILE A 488 -62.59 9.10 -13.20
N SER A 489 -61.70 10.07 -13.47
CA SER A 489 -60.54 9.84 -14.33
C SER A 489 -59.54 8.96 -13.59
N VAL A 490 -59.08 7.87 -14.22
CA VAL A 490 -58.10 6.94 -13.62
C VAL A 490 -56.82 6.85 -14.44
#